data_AF-A0A930Z6N9-F1
#
_entry.id   AF-A0A930Z6N9-F1
#
_cell.length_a   1.000
_cell.length_b   1.000
_cell.length_c   1.000
_cell.angle_alpha   90.00
_cell.angle_beta   90.00
_cell.angle_gamma   90.00
#
_symmetry.space_group_name_H-M   'P 1'
#
loop_
_entity.id
_entity.type
_entity.pdbx_description
1 polymer ?
#
loop_
_entity_poly.entity_id
_entity_poly.type
_entity_poly.pdbx_seq_one_letter_code
_entity_poly.pdbx_strand_id
1 'polypeptide(L)' 'MADSPTVRTVYDFPVAGHLCSEGVVRYVKLVRRHGSSEIEGTCPTCQMAFQYRKPKPSSVRHHDGEGVTHF' A
#
# COMPACT_ATOMS: atom_id res chain seq x y z
N MET A 1 -12.67 24.94 7.20
CA MET A 1 -11.70 24.22 6.36
C MET A 1 -11.96 22.74 6.58
N ALA A 2 -12.51 22.04 5.58
CA ALA A 2 -12.87 20.63 5.73
C ALA A 2 -11.60 19.79 5.74
N ASP A 3 -11.31 19.15 6.88
CA ASP A 3 -10.18 18.24 7.05
C ASP A 3 -10.42 17.05 6.11
N SER A 4 -9.66 17.00 5.02
CA SER A 4 -9.78 15.92 4.05
C SER A 4 -9.19 14.68 4.70
N PRO A 5 -9.90 13.54 4.76
CA PRO A 5 -9.34 12.34 5.38
C PRO A 5 -8.03 12.00 4.69
N THR A 6 -6.94 12.00 5.46
CA THR A 6 -5.60 11.72 4.92
C THR A 6 -5.58 10.27 4.44
N VAL A 7 -5.61 10.06 3.12
CA VAL A 7 -5.50 8.73 2.50
C VAL A 7 -4.03 8.41 2.26
N ARG A 8 -3.55 7.32 2.86
CA ARG A 8 -2.17 6.84 2.68
C ARG A 8 -2.14 5.74 1.63
N THR A 9 -1.34 5.93 0.59
CA THR A 9 -1.08 4.89 -0.40
C THR A 9 -0.15 3.83 0.19
N VAL A 10 -0.52 2.55 0.04
CA VAL A 10 0.24 1.39 0.51
C VAL A 10 0.45 0.38 -0.62
N TYR A 11 1.50 -0.42 -0.49
CA TYR A 11 1.89 -1.42 -1.48
C TYR A 11 1.84 -2.85 -0.92
N ASP A 12 1.59 -2.99 0.38
CA ASP A 12 1.38 -4.27 1.05
C ASP A 12 -0.09 -4.70 0.94
N PHE A 13 -0.31 -5.94 0.48
CA PHE A 13 -1.63 -6.56 0.34
C PHE A 13 -1.56 -8.00 0.86
N PRO A 14 -2.58 -8.52 1.57
CA PRO A 14 -3.93 -7.97 1.79
C PRO A 14 -4.08 -7.05 3.01
N VAL A 15 -2.98 -6.71 3.70
CA VAL A 15 -3.01 -5.98 4.96
C VAL A 15 -2.00 -4.84 4.94
N ALA A 16 -2.40 -3.67 5.41
CA ALA A 16 -1.52 -2.54 5.68
C ALA A 16 -1.17 -2.46 7.16
N GLY A 17 0.12 -2.51 7.50
CA GLY A 17 0.61 -2.23 8.85
C GLY A 17 0.91 -0.73 9.01
N HIS A 18 0.49 -0.14 10.12
CA HIS A 18 0.90 1.23 10.46
C HIS A 18 1.04 1.44 11.97
N LEU A 19 1.88 2.39 12.36
CA LEU A 19 1.91 2.91 13.72
C LEU A 19 0.64 3.76 13.95
N CYS A 20 -0.19 3.36 14.89
CA CYS A 20 -1.42 4.06 15.25
C CYS A 20 -1.11 5.27 16.16
N SER A 21 -2.07 6.17 16.34
CA SER A 21 -1.97 7.34 17.23
C SER A 21 -1.64 6.99 18.68
N GLU A 22 -1.95 5.77 19.11
CA GLU A 22 -1.64 5.25 20.46
C GLU A 22 -0.22 4.67 20.57
N GLY A 23 0.61 4.75 19.53
CA GLY A 23 1.97 4.21 19.52
C GLY A 23 2.05 2.69 19.31
N VAL A 24 0.94 2.05 18.95
CA VAL A 24 0.88 0.59 18.69
C VAL A 24 0.76 0.33 17.19
N VAL A 25 1.47 -0.68 16.69
CA VAL A 25 1.33 -1.11 15.29
C VAL A 25 0.01 -1.86 15.14
N ARG A 26 -0.86 -1.37 14.24
CA ARG A 26 -2.11 -2.02 13.87
C ARG A 26 -2.09 -2.45 12.41
N TYR A 27 -2.82 -3.52 12.16
CA TYR A 27 -2.97 -4.13 10.85
C TYR A 27 -4.38 -3.88 10.33
N VAL A 28 -4.48 -3.23 9.18
CA VAL A 28 -5.75 -2.90 8.53
C VAL A 28 -5.94 -3.81 7.33
N LYS A 29 -7.04 -4.55 7.31
CA LYS A 29 -7.40 -5.40 6.17
C LYS A 29 -7.84 -4.50 5.01
N LEU A 30 -7.21 -4.68 3.86
CA LEU A 30 -7.56 -3.96 2.64
C LEU A 30 -8.52 -4.82 1.82
N VAL A 31 -9.67 -4.25 1.47
CA VAL A 31 -10.71 -4.97 0.73
C VAL A 31 -11.11 -4.19 -0.51
N ARG A 32 -11.46 -4.92 -1.57
CA ARG A 32 -12.05 -4.32 -2.77
C ARG A 32 -13.52 -4.09 -2.50
N ARG A 33 -14.01 -2.85 -2.58
CA ARG A 33 -15.45 -2.59 -2.52
C ARG A 33 -16.10 -3.04 -3.83
N HIS A 34 -17.32 -3.57 -3.73
CA HIS A 34 -18.06 -4.05 -4.89
C HIS A 34 -18.32 -2.89 -5.86
N GLY A 35 -17.81 -2.98 -7.09
CA GLY A 35 -17.90 -1.90 -8.08
C GLY A 35 -16.74 -0.89 -8.09
N SER A 36 -15.78 -0.96 -7.15
CA SER A 36 -14.55 -0.15 -7.20
C SER A 36 -13.37 -0.93 -7.78
N SER A 37 -12.53 -0.26 -8.57
CA SER A 37 -11.19 -0.75 -8.92
C SER A 37 -10.19 -0.55 -7.79
N GLU A 38 -10.55 0.26 -6.79
CA GLU A 38 -9.68 0.67 -5.70
C GLU A 38 -9.89 -0.26 -4.48
N ILE A 39 -8.77 -0.72 -3.92
CA ILE A 39 -8.70 -1.58 -2.74
C ILE A 39 -8.34 -0.68 -1.56
N GLU A 40 -9.17 -0.70 -0.52
CA GLU A 40 -9.08 0.28 0.56
C GLU A 40 -9.33 -0.38 1.92
N GLY A 41 -8.83 0.24 2.97
CA GLY A 41 -9.13 -0.13 4.35
C GLY A 41 -8.96 1.07 5.28
N THR A 42 -9.73 1.10 6.36
CA THR A 42 -9.67 2.19 7.34
C THR A 42 -9.30 1.62 8.70
N CYS A 43 -8.36 2.26 9.39
CA CYS A 43 -8.05 1.90 10.77
C CYS A 43 -9.22 2.32 11.67
N PRO A 44 -9.83 1.41 12.46
CA PRO A 44 -10.97 1.75 13.30
C PRO A 44 -10.62 2.71 14.45
N THR A 45 -9.34 2.80 14.83
CA THR A 45 -8.92 3.61 15.99
C THR A 45 -8.52 5.03 15.61
N CYS A 46 -7.60 5.20 14.65
CA CYS A 46 -7.17 6.53 14.24
C CYS A 46 -7.90 7.07 13.01
N GLN A 47 -8.85 6.32 12.46
CA GLN A 47 -9.64 6.67 11.27
C GLN A 47 -8.81 6.96 10.01
N MET A 48 -7.51 6.62 10.01
CA MET A 48 -6.64 6.74 8.85
C MET A 48 -7.10 5.78 7.75
N ALA A 49 -7.25 6.30 6.53
CA ALA A 49 -7.59 5.51 5.35
C ALA A 49 -6.33 5.07 4.62
N PHE A 50 -6.31 3.82 4.17
CA PHE A 50 -5.24 3.21 3.40
C PHE A 50 -5.80 2.77 2.05
N GLN A 51 -5.10 3.14 0.98
CA GLN A 51 -5.44 2.74 -0.37
C GLN A 51 -4.30 1.92 -0.96
N TYR A 52 -4.59 0.68 -1.35
CA TYR A 52 -3.62 -0.15 -2.06
C TYR A 52 -3.53 0.30 -3.51
N ARG A 53 -2.31 0.56 -3.97
CA ARG A 53 -2.00 0.77 -5.39
C ARG A 53 -1.02 -0.31 -5.82
N LYS A 54 -1.41 -1.11 -6.80
CA LYS A 54 -0.49 -2.06 -7.43
C LYS A 54 0.67 -1.26 -8.07
N PRO A 55 1.94 -1.56 -7.75
CA PRO A 55 3.07 -0.92 -8.42
C PRO A 55 2.94 -1.12 -9.93
N LYS A 56 3.06 -0.02 -10.69
CA LYS A 56 3.16 -0.12 -12.14
C LYS A 56 4.55 -0.67 -12.48
N PRO A 57 4.67 -1.71 -13.31
CA PRO A 57 5.96 -2.12 -13.83
C PRO A 57 6.66 -0.90 -14.43
N SER A 58 7.89 -0.63 -14.02
CA SER A 58 8.68 0.43 -14.63
C SER A 58 8.93 0.08 -16.10
N SER A 59 8.94 1.07 -16.98
CA SER A 59 9.40 0.91 -18.37
C SER A 59 10.92 0.75 -18.48
N VAL A 60 11.62 0.89 -17.35
CA VAL A 60 13.06 0.71 -17.24
C VAL A 60 13.37 -0.77 -17.39
N ARG A 61 13.94 -1.13 -18.55
CA ARG A 61 14.64 -2.40 -18.69
C ARG A 61 15.90 -2.32 -17.85
N HIS A 62 15.99 -3.15 -16.82
CA HIS A 62 17.29 -3.46 -16.25
C HIS A 62 18.10 -4.08 -17.39
N HIS A 63 19.24 -3.50 -17.74
CA HIS A 63 20.24 -4.27 -18.46
C HIS A 63 20.59 -5.41 -17.51
N ASP A 64 20.29 -6.65 -17.89
CA ASP A 64 20.90 -7.82 -17.29
C ASP A 64 22.41 -7.62 -17.45
N GLY A 65 23.03 -7.07 -16.41
CA GLY A 65 24.45 -6.79 -16.36
C GLY A 65 25.17 -8.11 -16.43
N GLU A 66 25.77 -8.36 -17.60
CA GLU A 66 26.84 -9.29 -17.89
C GLU A 66 26.69 -10.70 -17.31
N GLY A 67 26.48 -11.66 -18.22
CA GLY A 67 26.64 -13.07 -17.94
C GLY A 67 27.93 -13.33 -17.15
N VAL A 68 27.76 -13.71 -15.89
CA VAL A 68 28.77 -14.45 -15.14
C VAL A 68 28.97 -15.75 -15.91
N THR A 69 29.94 -15.74 -16.82
CA THR A 69 30.50 -16.96 -17.37
C THR A 69 31.27 -17.60 -16.21
N HIS A 70 30.68 -18.64 -15.63
CA HIS A 70 31.44 -19.56 -14.80
C HIS A 70 32.50 -20.21 -15.71
N PHE A 71 33.78 -19.94 -15.43
CA PHE A 71 34.91 -20.72 -15.90
C PHE A 71 35.46 -21.53 -14.73
#